data_AF-X1DKW7-F1
#
_entry.id   AF-X1DKW7-F1
#
_cell.length_a   1.000
_cell.length_b   1.000
_cell.length_c   1.000
_cell.angle_alpha   90.00
_cell.angle_beta   90.00
_cell.angle_gamma   90.00
#
_symmetry.space_group_name_H-M   'P 1'
#
loop_
_entity.id
_entity.type
_entity.pdbx_description
1 polymer ?
#
loop_
_entity_poly.entity_id
_entity_poly.type
_entity_poly.pdbx_seq_one_letter_code
_entity_poly.pdbx_strand_id
1 'polypeptide(L)'
;MSNIDKLNALLRTDEAGEELASLLSELLFDTRRRTVLLVKLNEIRTQFSSLREVSLTRAEEMLRSIVLGARKPPTVQEITAKVGDEFQSLKHVSHAYVVLNSLVGKGVLGRFKL
;
A
#
# COMPACT_ATOMS: atom_id res chain seq x y z
N MET A 1 25.53 5.82 -11.07
CA MET A 1 25.18 4.41 -11.36
C MET A 1 24.06 4.38 -12.36
N SER A 2 24.21 3.57 -13.40
CA SER A 2 23.14 3.29 -14.36
C SER A 2 22.03 2.45 -13.69
N ASN A 3 20.84 2.42 -14.28
CA ASN A 3 19.75 1.56 -13.78
C ASN A 3 20.11 0.07 -13.88
N ILE A 4 21.01 -0.30 -14.79
CA ILE A 4 21.54 -1.66 -14.92
C ILE A 4 22.39 -2.01 -13.70
N ASP A 5 23.27 -1.09 -13.26
CA ASP A 5 24.11 -1.32 -12.08
C ASP A 5 23.27 -1.49 -10.81
N LYS A 6 22.17 -0.74 -10.70
CA LYS A 6 21.23 -0.86 -9.58
C LYS A 6 20.51 -2.21 -9.58
N LEU A 7 20.01 -2.64 -10.75
CA LEU A 7 19.36 -3.94 -10.88
C LEU A 7 20.33 -5.07 -10.53
N ASN A 8 21.56 -5.00 -11.01
CA ASN A 8 22.61 -5.97 -10.69
C ASN A 8 22.88 -6.04 -9.19
N ALA A 9 23.00 -4.88 -8.52
CA ALA A 9 23.17 -4.84 -7.06
C ALA A 9 22.00 -5.48 -6.32
N LEU A 10 20.75 -5.21 -6.72
CA LEU A 10 19.55 -5.79 -6.11
C LEU A 10 19.50 -7.31 -6.27
N LEU A 11 19.76 -7.81 -7.48
CA LEU A 11 19.77 -9.25 -7.75
C LEU A 11 20.86 -9.95 -6.93
N ARG A 12 22.05 -9.38 -6.78
CA ARG A 12 23.13 -10.00 -5.99
C ARG A 12 22.82 -10.13 -4.51
N THR A 13 21.92 -9.30 -3.97
CA THR A 13 21.55 -9.30 -2.54
C THR A 13 20.31 -10.12 -2.24
N ASP A 14 19.58 -10.57 -3.25
CA ASP A 14 18.34 -11.32 -3.11
C ASP A 14 18.60 -12.83 -3.16
N GLU A 15 17.96 -13.60 -2.29
CA GLU A 15 18.13 -15.07 -2.23
C GLU A 15 17.71 -15.78 -3.52
N ALA A 16 16.72 -15.23 -4.24
CA ALA A 16 16.27 -15.72 -5.54
C ALA A 16 16.93 -14.97 -6.72
N GLY A 17 17.90 -14.10 -6.45
CA GLY A 17 18.44 -13.17 -7.43
C GLY A 17 19.11 -13.81 -8.64
N GLU A 18 19.80 -14.94 -8.46
CA GLU A 18 20.43 -15.69 -9.55
C GLU A 18 19.39 -16.31 -10.48
N GLU A 19 18.31 -16.89 -9.92
CA GLU A 19 17.20 -17.45 -10.70
C GLU A 19 16.49 -16.35 -11.50
N LEU A 20 16.24 -15.20 -10.87
CA LEU A 20 15.67 -14.02 -11.52
C LEU A 20 16.58 -13.50 -12.65
N ALA A 21 17.89 -13.45 -12.44
CA ALA A 21 18.86 -13.04 -13.44
C ALA A 21 18.89 -14.00 -14.66
N SER A 22 18.81 -15.31 -14.40
CA SER A 22 18.73 -16.33 -15.45
C SER A 22 17.46 -16.15 -16.29
N LEU A 23 16.30 -16.02 -15.65
CA LEU A 23 15.03 -15.83 -16.33
C LEU A 23 15.01 -14.54 -17.17
N LEU A 24 15.50 -13.43 -16.61
CA LEU A 24 15.62 -12.16 -17.35
C LEU A 24 16.51 -12.33 -18.58
N SER A 25 17.64 -13.03 -18.43
CA SER A 25 18.57 -13.28 -19.55
C SER A 25 17.91 -14.08 -20.67
N GLU A 26 17.15 -15.13 -20.33
CA GLU A 26 16.39 -15.93 -21.31
C GLU A 26 15.31 -15.12 -22.04
N LEU A 27 14.63 -14.22 -21.33
CA LEU A 27 13.58 -13.36 -21.91
C LEU A 27 14.15 -12.25 -22.78
N LEU A 28 15.37 -11.80 -22.52
CA LEU A 28 16.05 -10.75 -23.28
C LEU A 28 16.79 -11.26 -24.53
N PHE A 29 17.08 -12.57 -24.60
CA PHE A 29 17.83 -13.20 -25.69
C PHE A 29 17.18 -13.02 -27.07
N ASP A 30 15.85 -13.18 -27.16
CA ASP A 30 15.11 -13.03 -28.41
C ASP A 30 14.33 -11.69 -28.48
N THR A 31 14.30 -11.09 -29.67
CA THR A 31 13.66 -9.78 -29.90
C THR A 31 12.14 -9.81 -29.68
N ARG A 32 11.47 -10.93 -30.02
CA ARG A 32 10.03 -11.07 -29.77
C ARG A 32 9.76 -11.19 -28.28
N ARG A 33 10.50 -12.05 -27.57
CA ARG A 33 10.40 -12.19 -26.10
C ARG A 33 10.69 -10.89 -25.36
N ARG A 34 11.73 -10.16 -25.77
CA ARG A 34 12.07 -8.83 -25.21
C ARG A 34 10.93 -7.83 -25.37
N THR A 35 10.30 -7.78 -26.53
CA THR A 35 9.14 -6.91 -26.78
C THR A 35 7.98 -7.25 -25.86
N VAL A 36 7.67 -8.54 -25.70
CA VAL A 36 6.61 -9.01 -24.79
C VAL A 36 6.93 -8.65 -23.33
N LEU A 37 8.18 -8.86 -22.90
CA LEU A 37 8.64 -8.50 -21.56
C LEU A 37 8.42 -7.00 -21.28
N LEU A 38 8.78 -6.12 -22.22
CA LEU A 38 8.58 -4.68 -22.07
C LEU A 38 7.10 -4.31 -21.91
N VAL A 39 6.22 -4.92 -22.70
CA VAL A 39 4.76 -4.71 -22.58
C VAL A 39 4.28 -5.15 -21.19
N LYS A 40 4.67 -6.34 -20.74
CA LYS A 40 4.28 -6.88 -19.43
C LYS A 40 4.80 -6.03 -18.27
N LEU A 41 6.06 -5.57 -18.33
CA LEU A 41 6.61 -4.65 -17.33
C LEU A 41 5.85 -3.33 -17.29
N ASN A 42 5.39 -2.82 -18.44
CA ASN A 42 4.60 -1.59 -18.49
C ASN A 42 3.17 -1.78 -17.96
N GLU A 43 2.55 -2.93 -18.24
CA GLU A 43 1.26 -3.33 -17.63
C GLU A 43 1.38 -3.41 -16.11
N ILE A 44 2.40 -4.12 -15.60
CA ILE A 44 2.69 -4.22 -14.17
C ILE A 44 2.90 -2.83 -13.59
N ARG A 45 3.74 -1.98 -14.21
CA ARG A 45 3.96 -0.61 -13.76
C ARG A 45 2.64 0.18 -13.67
N THR A 46 1.75 0.02 -14.64
CA THR A 46 0.44 0.70 -14.66
C THR A 46 -0.45 0.18 -13.52
N GLN A 47 -0.47 -1.13 -13.29
CA GLN A 47 -1.19 -1.76 -12.18
C GLN A 47 -0.65 -1.29 -10.82
N PHE A 48 0.67 -1.29 -10.63
CA PHE A 48 1.30 -0.76 -9.41
C PHE A 48 1.06 0.75 -9.24
N SER A 49 1.02 1.51 -10.32
CA SER A 49 0.67 2.95 -10.27
C SER A 49 -0.81 3.17 -9.92
N SER A 50 -1.67 2.20 -10.21
CA SER A 50 -3.07 2.19 -9.76
C SER A 50 -3.22 1.75 -8.29
N LEU A 51 -2.24 1.02 -7.75
CA LEU A 51 -2.07 0.73 -6.32
C LEU A 51 -1.42 1.91 -5.59
N ARG A 52 -1.86 3.15 -5.88
CA ARG A 52 -1.32 4.38 -5.26
C ARG A 52 -1.12 4.18 -3.76
N GLU A 53 0.00 4.69 -3.23
CA GLU A 53 0.11 5.06 -1.82
C GLU A 53 -1.21 5.72 -1.42
N VAL A 54 -1.93 5.08 -0.50
CA VAL A 54 -3.22 5.59 -0.08
C VAL A 54 -2.96 6.96 0.55
N SER A 55 -3.30 8.04 -0.16
CA SER A 55 -3.22 9.36 0.42
C SER A 55 -4.29 9.47 1.49
N LEU A 56 -3.82 9.65 2.71
CA LEU A 56 -4.66 9.84 3.88
C LEU A 56 -4.72 11.33 4.18
N THR A 57 -5.92 11.82 4.44
CA THR A 57 -6.10 13.12 5.07
C THR A 57 -5.57 13.07 6.50
N ARG A 58 -5.28 14.23 7.10
CA ARG A 58 -4.82 14.32 8.50
C ARG A 58 -5.76 13.62 9.49
N ALA A 59 -7.07 13.68 9.24
CA ALA A 59 -8.08 12.98 10.05
C ALA A 59 -8.02 11.46 9.86
N GLU A 60 -7.79 10.98 8.63
CA GLU A 60 -7.63 9.56 8.34
C GLU A 60 -6.33 8.99 8.92
N GLU A 61 -5.22 9.74 8.85
CA GLU A 61 -3.95 9.36 9.49
C GLU A 61 -4.09 9.20 11.00
N MET A 62 -4.76 10.15 11.64
CA MET A 62 -4.98 10.12 13.08
C MET A 62 -5.90 8.97 13.50
N LEU A 63 -7.00 8.75 12.79
CA LEU A 63 -7.87 7.61 13.05
C LEU A 63 -7.15 6.28 12.82
N ARG A 64 -6.34 6.19 11.77
CA ARG A 64 -5.47 5.04 11.52
C ARG A 64 -4.51 4.79 12.67
N SER A 65 -3.81 5.81 13.17
CA SER A 65 -2.83 5.64 14.25
C SER A 65 -3.49 5.17 15.54
N ILE A 66 -4.69 5.66 15.86
CA ILE A 66 -5.46 5.24 17.04
C ILE A 66 -5.91 3.78 16.92
N VAL A 67 -6.43 3.39 15.75
CA VAL A 67 -6.90 2.02 15.54
C VAL A 67 -5.72 1.03 15.57
N LEU A 68 -4.60 1.36 14.92
CA LEU A 68 -3.42 0.49 14.90
C LEU A 68 -2.66 0.47 16.23
N GLY A 69 -2.75 1.54 17.03
CA GLY A 69 -2.16 1.61 18.37
C GLY A 69 -2.96 0.89 19.46
N ALA A 70 -4.19 0.46 19.16
CA ALA A 70 -5.05 -0.23 20.11
C ALA A 70 -4.70 -1.73 20.20
N ARG A 71 -4.62 -2.27 21.43
CA ARG A 71 -4.36 -3.70 21.66
C ARG A 71 -5.49 -4.64 21.19
N LYS A 72 -6.69 -4.10 21.00
CA LYS A 72 -7.89 -4.79 20.52
C LYS A 72 -8.63 -3.87 19.55
N PRO A 73 -9.44 -4.41 18.60
CA PRO A 73 -10.24 -3.59 17.70
C PRO A 73 -11.12 -2.61 18.50
N PRO A 74 -10.90 -1.28 18.38
CA PRO A 74 -11.67 -0.31 19.13
C PRO A 74 -13.03 -0.09 18.49
N THR A 75 -14.03 0.21 19.32
CA THR A 75 -15.35 0.64 18.86
C THR A 75 -15.32 2.09 18.39
N VAL A 76 -16.28 2.47 17.55
CA VAL A 76 -16.36 3.85 17.04
C VAL A 76 -16.54 4.85 18.18
N GLN A 77 -17.28 4.48 19.23
CA GLN A 77 -17.46 5.31 20.43
C GLN A 77 -16.14 5.54 21.17
N GLU A 78 -15.34 4.49 21.39
CA GLU A 78 -14.01 4.59 22.01
C GLU A 78 -13.05 5.44 21.19
N ILE A 79 -13.17 5.40 19.86
CA ILE A 79 -12.40 6.26 18.96
C ILE A 79 -12.85 7.72 19.13
N THR A 80 -14.14 8.02 19.00
CA THR A 80 -14.64 9.42 19.10
C THR A 80 -14.30 10.09 20.43
N ALA A 81 -14.28 9.33 21.53
CA ALA A 81 -13.89 9.84 22.85
C ALA A 81 -12.40 10.26 22.93
N LYS A 82 -11.52 9.68 22.10
CA LYS A 82 -10.09 10.00 22.07
C LYS A 82 -9.71 11.14 21.13
N VAL A 83 -10.49 11.36 20.06
CA VAL A 83 -10.17 12.33 18.99
C VAL A 83 -11.03 13.57 18.96
N GLY A 84 -12.12 13.59 19.72
CA GLY A 84 -13.08 14.69 19.71
C GLY A 84 -12.45 16.06 19.95
N ASP A 85 -11.41 16.14 20.78
CA ASP A 85 -10.78 17.42 21.14
C ASP A 85 -9.82 17.96 20.07
N GLU A 86 -9.14 17.10 19.32
CA GLU A 86 -8.25 17.51 18.21
C GLU A 86 -9.00 17.74 16.89
N PHE A 87 -10.11 17.02 16.65
CA PHE A 87 -10.96 17.20 15.49
C PHE A 87 -12.42 17.31 15.92
N GLN A 88 -12.94 18.54 15.98
CA GLN A 88 -14.34 18.79 16.38
C GLN A 88 -15.35 18.00 15.54
N SER A 89 -15.08 17.82 14.23
CA SER A 89 -15.93 17.01 13.36
C SER A 89 -15.98 15.53 13.76
N LEU A 90 -14.92 14.99 14.37
CA LEU A 90 -14.85 13.60 14.84
C LEU A 90 -15.50 13.39 16.21
N LYS A 91 -16.04 14.44 16.86
CA LYS A 91 -16.92 14.28 18.05
C LYS A 91 -18.22 13.57 17.69
N HIS A 92 -18.66 13.72 16.45
CA HIS A 92 -19.89 13.10 15.97
C HIS A 92 -19.59 11.70 15.42
N VAL A 93 -20.24 10.70 15.99
CA VAL A 93 -20.09 9.28 15.60
C VAL A 93 -20.31 9.07 14.10
N SER A 94 -21.25 9.78 13.48
CA SER A 94 -21.53 9.73 12.04
C SER A 94 -20.31 10.13 11.19
N HIS A 95 -19.60 11.18 11.57
CA HIS A 95 -18.41 11.65 10.85
C HIS A 95 -17.22 10.71 11.05
N ALA A 96 -17.01 10.21 12.28
CA ALA A 96 -16.01 9.17 12.52
C ALA A 96 -16.29 7.90 11.70
N TYR A 97 -17.56 7.51 11.57
CA TYR A 97 -17.96 6.39 10.74
C TYR A 97 -17.64 6.60 9.26
N VAL A 98 -17.89 7.79 8.72
CA VAL A 98 -17.54 8.14 7.33
C VAL A 98 -16.03 8.00 7.09
N VAL A 99 -15.21 8.53 7.99
CA VAL A 99 -13.75 8.50 7.83
C VAL A 99 -13.17 7.09 8.02
N LEU A 100 -13.68 6.32 9.00
CA LEU A 100 -13.31 4.91 9.16
C LEU A 100 -13.73 4.07 7.96
N ASN A 101 -14.89 4.35 7.37
CA ASN A 101 -15.32 3.68 6.14
C ASN A 101 -14.45 4.04 4.94
N SER A 102 -13.98 5.30 4.85
CA SER A 102 -13.00 5.71 3.84
C SER A 102 -11.71 4.91 4.00
N LEU A 103 -11.18 4.77 5.22
CA LEU A 103 -9.99 3.95 5.50
C LEU A 103 -10.18 2.48 5.14
N VAL A 104 -11.36 1.91 5.37
CA VAL A 104 -11.70 0.55 4.96
C VAL A 104 -11.80 0.44 3.43
N GLY A 105 -12.49 1.38 2.78
CA GLY A 105 -12.62 1.40 1.31
C GLY A 105 -11.28 1.59 0.59
N LYS A 106 -10.34 2.27 1.24
CA LYS A 106 -8.95 2.41 0.80
C LYS A 106 -8.05 1.20 1.13
N GLY A 107 -8.57 0.18 1.81
CA GLY A 107 -7.82 -1.02 2.19
C GLY A 107 -6.79 -0.81 3.31
N VAL A 108 -6.89 0.31 4.05
CA VAL A 108 -5.94 0.66 5.12
C VAL A 108 -6.33 0.04 6.46
N LEU A 109 -7.63 -0.15 6.71
CA LEU A 109 -8.15 -0.81 7.90
C LEU A 109 -9.14 -1.91 7.52
N GLY A 110 -9.19 -2.98 8.32
CA GLY A 110 -10.24 -4.01 8.24
C GLY A 110 -11.42 -3.70 9.16
N ARG A 111 -12.60 -4.26 8.87
CA ARG A 111 -13.74 -4.26 9.81
C ARG A 111 -13.83 -5.61 10.50
N PHE A 112 -13.94 -5.58 11.83
CA PHE A 112 -14.29 -6.76 12.60
C PHE A 112 -15.81 -6.78 12.80
N LYS A 113 -16.48 -7.84 12.34
CA LYS A 113 -17.87 -8.11 12.70
C LYS A 113 -17.85 -9.15 13.82
N LEU A 114 -18.48 -8.80 14.94
CA LEU A 114 -18.91 -9.77 15.95
C LEU A 114 -20.22 -10.42 15.49
#